data_AF-A0A7W9IHM6-F1
#
_entry.id   AF-A0A7W9IHM6-F1
#
_cell.length_a   1.000
_cell.length_b   1.000
_cell.length_c   1.000
_cell.angle_alpha   90.00
_cell.angle_beta   90.00
_cell.angle_gamma   90.00
#
_symmetry.space_group_name_H-M   'P 1'
#
loop_
_entity.id
_entity.type
_entity.pdbx_description
1 polymer ?
#
loop_
_entity_poly.entity_id
_entity_poly.type
_entity_poly.pdbx_seq_one_letter_code
_entity_poly.pdbx_strand_id
1 'polypeptide(L)'
;MTTRPHTGPTHRETAPVRQIVLRTAALTLIPVVLAATGLLHPHHLTPETAERWVTLHLLLLPVFPLLAGSLLLLLRGVRGPWAVVARVGSYVYAIFYTSLDAIAGIAYGTLVANTDDPTTLTRAGAAIDVVGGALGLIGAVGFLLASIATTAALAARHGGRRVAAGGTILIAASVVWLGSHIYWPEGVITALALGLGIGLLNVATSTGTAPAPGDPGPRPSALPA
;
A
#
# COMPACT_ATOMS: atom_id res chain seq x y z
N MET A 1 21.86 42.09 36.27
CA MET A 1 22.60 40.82 36.09
C MET A 1 21.57 39.73 35.80
N THR A 2 21.24 39.53 34.53
CA THR A 2 20.16 38.65 34.06
C THR A 2 20.78 37.51 33.27
N THR A 3 20.84 36.33 33.89
CA THR A 3 21.35 35.09 33.29
C THR A 3 20.38 34.60 32.22
N ARG A 4 20.83 34.59 30.95
CA ARG A 4 20.12 33.90 29.86
C ARG A 4 20.18 32.38 30.09
N PRO A 5 19.08 31.63 29.90
CA PRO A 5 19.13 30.18 29.94
C PRO A 5 19.89 29.66 28.71
N HIS A 6 20.87 28.79 28.97
CA HIS A 6 21.64 28.09 27.96
C HIS A 6 20.73 27.03 27.31
N THR A 7 20.19 27.30 26.12
CA THR A 7 19.55 26.26 25.31
C THR A 7 20.65 25.42 24.67
N GLY A 8 20.99 24.30 25.32
CA GLY A 8 21.89 23.31 24.76
C GLY A 8 21.33 22.71 23.45
N PRO A 9 22.20 22.20 22.56
CA PRO A 9 21.77 21.61 21.30
C PRO A 9 20.86 20.40 21.57
N THR A 10 19.64 20.46 21.04
CA THR A 10 18.73 19.31 21.02
C THR A 10 19.26 18.30 20.01
N HIS A 11 20.04 17.33 20.49
CA HIS A 11 20.46 16.18 19.70
C HIS A 11 19.20 15.44 19.22
N ARG A 12 18.92 15.49 17.91
CA ARG A 12 17.90 14.65 17.26
C ARG A 12 18.44 13.24 17.15
N GLU A 13 17.90 12.34 17.95
CA GLU A 13 18.23 10.92 17.90
C GLU A 13 17.64 10.29 16.63
N THR A 14 18.51 9.71 15.80
CA THR A 14 18.10 8.79 14.73
C THR A 14 17.33 7.62 15.34
N ALA A 15 16.24 7.17 14.69
CA ALA A 15 15.53 5.99 15.16
C ALA A 15 16.53 4.82 15.30
N PRO A 16 16.54 4.09 16.43
CA PRO A 16 17.40 2.93 16.58
C PRO A 16 17.19 1.96 15.42
N VAL A 17 18.27 1.39 14.87
CA VAL A 17 18.22 0.47 13.70
C VAL A 17 17.17 -0.63 13.89
N ARG A 18 17.05 -1.17 15.11
CA ARG A 18 16.02 -2.16 15.48
C ARG A 18 14.60 -1.68 15.19
N GLN A 19 14.28 -0.43 15.46
CA GLN A 19 12.94 0.13 15.21
C GLN A 19 12.66 0.25 13.71
N ILE A 20 13.67 0.65 12.92
CA ILE A 20 13.55 0.73 11.46
C ILE A 20 13.28 -0.67 10.89
N VAL A 21 14.05 -1.68 11.32
CA VAL A 21 13.87 -3.07 10.88
C VAL A 21 12.48 -3.60 11.24
N LEU A 22 12.03 -3.44 12.49
CA LEU A 22 10.72 -3.90 12.93
C LEU A 22 9.58 -3.20 12.16
N ARG A 23 9.70 -1.89 11.93
CA ARG A 23 8.70 -1.14 11.16
C ARG A 23 8.69 -1.57 9.70
N THR A 24 9.85 -1.75 9.08
CA THR A 24 9.94 -2.26 7.70
C THR A 24 9.28 -3.63 7.62
N ALA A 25 9.63 -4.57 8.52
CA ALA A 25 9.04 -5.90 8.55
C ALA A 25 7.51 -5.84 8.68
N ALA A 26 6.98 -5.01 9.59
CA ALA A 26 5.55 -4.84 9.76
C ALA A 26 4.85 -4.28 8.50
N LEU A 27 5.48 -3.31 7.83
CA LEU A 27 4.94 -2.68 6.61
C LEU A 27 4.97 -3.62 5.40
N THR A 28 6.01 -4.45 5.28
CA THR A 28 6.20 -5.35 4.14
C THR A 28 5.56 -6.73 4.34
N LEU A 29 5.17 -7.08 5.56
CA LEU A 29 4.54 -8.37 5.88
C LEU A 29 3.32 -8.63 4.99
N ILE A 30 2.44 -7.64 4.83
CA ILE A 30 1.19 -7.82 4.08
C ILE A 30 1.45 -8.14 2.60
N PRO A 31 2.24 -7.37 1.85
CA PRO A 31 2.61 -7.75 0.47
C PRO A 31 3.30 -9.13 0.37
N VAL A 32 4.10 -9.53 1.36
CA VAL A 32 4.73 -10.86 1.38
C VAL A 32 3.69 -11.97 1.59
N VAL A 33 2.71 -11.76 2.47
CA VAL A 33 1.59 -12.70 2.65
C VAL A 33 0.76 -12.82 1.37
N LEU A 34 0.51 -11.70 0.67
CA LEU A 34 -0.15 -11.71 -0.64
C LEU A 34 0.67 -12.47 -1.70
N ALA A 35 1.99 -12.29 -1.72
CA ALA A 35 2.87 -13.05 -2.62
C ALA A 35 2.82 -14.57 -2.32
N ALA A 36 2.89 -14.95 -1.05
CA ALA A 36 2.84 -16.35 -0.63
C ALA A 36 1.48 -17.01 -0.95
N THR A 37 0.38 -16.30 -0.74
CA THR A 37 -0.95 -16.78 -1.11
C THR A 37 -1.11 -16.91 -2.62
N GLY A 38 -0.55 -15.99 -3.41
CA GLY A 38 -0.52 -16.09 -4.88
C GLY A 38 0.21 -17.34 -5.41
N LEU A 39 1.28 -17.79 -4.74
CA LEU A 39 1.94 -19.07 -5.06
C LEU A 39 1.07 -20.29 -4.79
N LEU A 40 0.14 -20.18 -3.84
CA LEU A 40 -0.78 -21.24 -3.45
C LEU A 40 -2.15 -21.10 -4.13
N HIS A 41 -2.36 -20.08 -4.94
CA HIS A 41 -3.66 -19.80 -5.53
C HIS A 41 -3.94 -20.70 -6.74
N PRO A 42 -5.10 -21.39 -6.82
CA PRO A 42 -5.47 -22.11 -8.03
C PRO A 42 -5.59 -21.17 -9.24
N HIS A 43 -5.10 -21.57 -10.41
CA HIS A 43 -5.23 -20.74 -11.63
C HIS A 43 -6.66 -20.71 -12.19
N HIS A 44 -7.43 -21.75 -11.91
CA HIS A 44 -8.78 -21.91 -12.42
C HIS A 44 -9.72 -22.28 -11.29
N LEU A 45 -10.89 -21.66 -11.29
CA LEU A 45 -12.00 -22.04 -10.43
C LEU A 45 -12.80 -23.13 -11.13
N THR A 46 -12.69 -24.35 -10.63
CA THR A 46 -13.43 -25.54 -11.06
C THR A 46 -14.05 -26.20 -9.84
N PRO A 47 -14.99 -27.15 -10.00
CA PRO A 47 -15.55 -27.89 -8.87
C PRO A 47 -14.47 -28.51 -7.96
N GLU A 48 -13.38 -29.00 -8.54
CA GLU A 48 -12.27 -29.64 -7.81
C GLU A 48 -11.40 -28.63 -7.03
N THR A 49 -11.34 -27.37 -7.47
CA THR A 49 -10.51 -26.33 -6.82
C THR A 49 -11.31 -25.38 -5.94
N ALA A 50 -12.65 -25.44 -6.00
CA ALA A 50 -13.54 -24.45 -5.40
C ALA A 50 -13.39 -24.33 -3.88
N GLU A 51 -13.24 -25.45 -3.15
CA GLU A 51 -13.06 -25.42 -1.69
C GLU A 51 -11.77 -24.68 -1.29
N ARG A 52 -10.66 -24.98 -1.97
CA ARG A 52 -9.38 -24.30 -1.75
C ARG A 52 -9.46 -22.82 -2.14
N TRP A 53 -10.15 -22.50 -3.22
CA TRP A 53 -10.37 -21.14 -3.68
C TRP A 53 -11.09 -20.30 -2.62
N VAL A 54 -12.24 -20.79 -2.13
CA VAL A 54 -13.03 -20.13 -1.08
C VAL A 54 -12.22 -19.98 0.21
N THR A 55 -11.51 -21.03 0.62
CA THR A 55 -10.68 -20.99 1.84
C THR A 55 -9.61 -19.90 1.75
N LEU A 56 -8.91 -19.81 0.62
CA LEU A 56 -7.90 -18.76 0.41
C LEU A 56 -8.53 -17.36 0.43
N HIS A 57 -9.69 -17.17 -0.21
CA HIS A 57 -10.34 -15.86 -0.25
C HIS A 57 -10.92 -15.46 1.11
N LEU A 58 -11.42 -16.40 1.92
CA LEU A 58 -11.79 -16.13 3.31
C LEU A 58 -10.59 -15.63 4.15
N LEU A 59 -9.41 -16.20 3.93
CA LEU A 59 -8.17 -15.75 4.59
C LEU A 59 -7.67 -14.41 4.04
N LEU A 60 -7.88 -14.15 2.74
CA LEU A 60 -7.46 -12.92 2.08
C LEU A 60 -8.38 -11.74 2.37
N LEU A 61 -9.65 -11.98 2.71
CA LEU A 61 -10.65 -10.97 3.03
C LEU A 61 -10.15 -9.93 4.06
N PRO A 62 -9.53 -10.31 5.19
CA PRO A 62 -8.89 -9.34 6.10
C PRO A 62 -7.51 -8.85 5.63
N VAL A 63 -6.81 -9.58 4.75
CA VAL A 63 -5.44 -9.25 4.32
C VAL A 63 -5.41 -8.14 3.27
N PHE A 64 -6.31 -8.19 2.28
CA PHE A 64 -6.40 -7.15 1.25
C PHE A 64 -6.49 -5.73 1.82
N PRO A 65 -7.43 -5.38 2.71
CA PRO A 65 -7.52 -4.02 3.24
C PRO A 65 -6.29 -3.61 4.06
N LEU A 66 -5.54 -4.56 4.64
CA LEU A 66 -4.30 -4.28 5.36
C LEU A 66 -3.16 -3.82 4.45
N LEU A 67 -3.21 -4.09 3.14
CA LEU A 67 -2.22 -3.57 2.19
C LEU A 67 -2.29 -2.05 2.12
N ALA A 68 -3.50 -1.48 2.06
CA ALA A 68 -3.72 -0.04 2.25
C ALA A 68 -3.29 0.43 3.65
N GLY A 69 -3.48 -0.42 4.66
CA GLY A 69 -2.95 -0.23 6.01
C GLY A 69 -1.46 0.10 6.03
N SER A 70 -0.63 -0.56 5.22
CA SER A 70 0.80 -0.25 5.11
C SER A 70 1.07 1.20 4.66
N LEU A 71 0.28 1.74 3.73
CA LEU A 71 0.39 3.15 3.32
C LEU A 71 -0.04 4.10 4.44
N LEU A 72 -1.11 3.78 5.17
CA LEU A 72 -1.56 4.56 6.32
C LEU A 72 -0.53 4.59 7.44
N LEU A 73 0.16 3.47 7.68
CA LEU A 73 1.26 3.36 8.64
C LEU A 73 2.49 4.18 8.22
N LEU A 74 2.81 4.24 6.93
CA LEU A 74 3.86 5.12 6.38
C LEU A 74 3.53 6.59 6.64
N LEU A 75 2.26 6.97 6.48
CA LEU A 75 1.75 8.35 6.64
C LEU A 75 1.46 8.77 8.08
N ARG A 76 1.81 7.96 9.08
CA ARG A 76 1.65 8.34 10.50
C ARG A 76 2.40 9.65 10.78
N GLY A 77 1.67 10.63 11.32
CA GLY A 77 2.19 11.96 11.62
C GLY A 77 2.47 12.85 10.40
N VAL A 78 2.12 12.43 9.18
CA VAL A 78 2.20 13.25 7.97
C VAL A 78 0.87 13.99 7.77
N ARG A 79 0.92 15.30 7.51
CA ARG A 79 -0.24 16.17 7.28
C ARG A 79 -0.18 16.79 5.87
N GLY A 80 -1.27 17.40 5.43
CA GLY A 80 -1.38 18.09 4.15
C GLY A 80 -2.31 17.39 3.14
N PRO A 81 -2.59 18.04 2.00
CA PRO A 81 -3.59 17.57 1.03
C PRO A 81 -3.24 16.20 0.46
N TRP A 82 -1.97 15.95 0.12
CA TRP A 82 -1.52 14.64 -0.37
C TRP A 82 -1.73 13.52 0.65
N ALA A 83 -1.55 13.80 1.95
CA ALA A 83 -1.83 12.80 2.98
C ALA A 83 -3.34 12.52 3.12
N VAL A 84 -4.22 13.49 2.83
CA VAL A 84 -5.67 13.27 2.78
C VAL A 84 -6.04 12.42 1.57
N VAL A 85 -5.57 12.77 0.38
CA VAL A 85 -5.80 11.99 -0.85
C VAL A 85 -5.34 10.55 -0.66
N ALA A 86 -4.17 10.34 -0.07
CA ALA A 86 -3.65 9.00 0.18
C ALA A 86 -4.54 8.17 1.12
N ARG A 87 -5.08 8.79 2.17
CA ARG A 87 -6.00 8.12 3.12
C ARG A 87 -7.34 7.78 2.46
N VAL A 88 -7.89 8.70 1.67
CA VAL A 88 -9.13 8.46 0.94
C VAL A 88 -8.94 7.34 -0.09
N GLY A 89 -7.86 7.38 -0.88
CA GLY A 89 -7.56 6.30 -1.84
C GLY A 89 -7.36 4.95 -1.14
N SER A 90 -6.68 4.94 0.00
CA SER A 90 -6.51 3.73 0.84
C SER A 90 -7.85 3.17 1.32
N TYR A 91 -8.77 4.05 1.74
CA TYR A 91 -10.12 3.67 2.15
C TYR A 91 -10.95 3.11 0.98
N VAL A 92 -10.89 3.75 -0.19
CA VAL A 92 -11.55 3.26 -1.41
C VAL A 92 -11.03 1.87 -1.78
N TYR A 93 -9.72 1.67 -1.81
CA TYR A 93 -9.14 0.35 -2.06
C TYR A 93 -9.64 -0.69 -1.07
N ALA A 94 -9.55 -0.39 0.23
CA ALA A 94 -9.93 -1.33 1.29
C ALA A 94 -11.39 -1.77 1.19
N ILE A 95 -12.30 -0.91 0.72
CA ILE A 95 -13.71 -1.27 0.54
C ILE A 95 -13.92 -2.05 -0.76
N PHE A 96 -13.54 -1.44 -1.88
CA PHE A 96 -13.91 -1.94 -3.19
C PHE A 96 -13.16 -3.22 -3.56
N TYR A 97 -11.88 -3.34 -3.23
CA TYR A 97 -11.09 -4.53 -3.51
C TYR A 97 -11.52 -5.72 -2.63
N THR A 98 -11.84 -5.46 -1.36
CA THR A 98 -12.42 -6.49 -0.46
C THR A 98 -13.82 -6.91 -0.90
N SER A 99 -14.58 -6.00 -1.50
CA SER A 99 -15.92 -6.32 -2.04
C SER A 99 -15.83 -7.21 -3.27
N LEU A 100 -14.85 -6.97 -4.16
CA LEU A 100 -14.50 -7.90 -5.24
C LEU A 100 -14.17 -9.28 -4.65
N ASP A 101 -13.28 -9.34 -3.66
CA ASP A 101 -12.83 -10.60 -3.04
C ASP A 101 -13.99 -11.40 -2.43
N ALA A 102 -14.91 -10.72 -1.74
CA ALA A 102 -16.10 -11.34 -1.19
C ALA A 102 -17.04 -11.93 -2.27
N ILE A 103 -17.21 -11.23 -3.39
CA ILE A 103 -18.14 -11.64 -4.45
C ILE A 103 -17.51 -12.72 -5.35
N ALA A 104 -16.37 -12.41 -5.97
CA ALA A 104 -15.71 -13.31 -6.93
C ALA A 104 -14.98 -14.46 -6.24
N GLY A 105 -14.44 -14.23 -5.06
CA GLY A 105 -13.73 -15.23 -4.28
C GLY A 105 -14.62 -16.19 -3.54
N ILE A 106 -15.44 -15.60 -2.66
CA ILE A 106 -16.18 -16.36 -1.67
C ILE A 106 -17.53 -16.77 -2.25
N ALA A 107 -18.35 -15.82 -2.71
CA ALA A 107 -19.70 -16.13 -3.17
C ALA A 107 -19.67 -16.99 -4.45
N TYR A 108 -18.88 -16.61 -5.46
CA TYR A 108 -18.79 -17.41 -6.69
C TYR A 108 -18.09 -18.75 -6.48
N GLY A 109 -17.00 -18.78 -5.70
CA GLY A 109 -16.33 -20.03 -5.34
C GLY A 109 -17.29 -20.99 -4.63
N THR A 110 -18.12 -20.47 -3.72
CA THR A 110 -19.15 -21.27 -3.03
C THR A 110 -20.20 -21.78 -4.00
N LEU A 111 -20.64 -20.96 -4.96
CA LEU A 111 -21.56 -21.40 -6.00
C LEU A 111 -20.97 -22.57 -6.79
N VAL A 112 -19.74 -22.43 -7.30
CA VAL A 112 -19.04 -23.49 -8.06
C VAL A 112 -18.85 -24.77 -7.24
N ALA A 113 -18.61 -24.66 -5.94
CA ALA A 113 -18.49 -25.83 -5.05
C ALA A 113 -19.82 -26.59 -4.86
N ASN A 114 -20.97 -25.96 -5.11
CA ASN A 114 -22.29 -26.48 -4.72
C ASN A 114 -23.28 -26.60 -5.89
N THR A 115 -22.87 -26.33 -7.13
CA THR A 115 -23.73 -26.44 -8.30
C THR A 115 -22.98 -27.08 -9.47
N ASP A 116 -23.66 -27.95 -10.19
CA ASP A 116 -23.20 -28.57 -11.43
C ASP A 116 -23.90 -28.02 -12.68
N ASP A 117 -24.99 -27.23 -12.53
CA ASP A 117 -25.70 -26.58 -13.64
C ASP A 117 -24.80 -25.58 -14.41
N PRO A 118 -24.39 -25.90 -15.65
CA PRO A 118 -23.51 -25.04 -16.44
C PRO A 118 -24.16 -23.70 -16.83
N THR A 119 -25.49 -23.66 -16.94
CA THR A 119 -26.22 -22.45 -17.34
C THR A 119 -26.22 -21.43 -16.21
N THR A 120 -26.38 -21.88 -14.98
CA THR A 120 -26.29 -21.03 -13.78
C THR A 120 -24.87 -20.53 -13.58
N LEU A 121 -23.85 -21.40 -13.70
CA LEU A 121 -22.45 -21.00 -13.58
C LEU A 121 -22.04 -19.95 -14.62
N THR A 122 -22.43 -20.15 -15.88
CA THR A 122 -22.11 -19.22 -16.97
C THR A 122 -22.73 -17.83 -16.72
N ARG A 123 -24.02 -17.79 -16.32
CA ARG A 123 -24.70 -16.52 -16.05
C ARG A 123 -24.13 -15.80 -14.84
N ALA A 124 -23.87 -16.54 -13.76
CA ALA A 124 -23.27 -15.98 -12.54
C ALA A 124 -21.87 -15.43 -12.81
N GLY A 125 -21.02 -16.22 -13.49
CA GLY A 125 -19.67 -15.81 -13.89
C GLY A 125 -19.68 -14.52 -14.71
N ALA A 126 -20.52 -14.43 -15.74
CA ALA A 126 -20.65 -13.22 -16.55
C ALA A 126 -21.10 -11.99 -15.73
N ALA A 127 -22.02 -12.15 -14.78
CA ALA A 127 -22.45 -11.07 -13.91
C ALA A 127 -21.33 -10.62 -12.94
N ILE A 128 -20.56 -11.58 -12.43
CA ILE A 128 -19.42 -11.33 -11.55
C ILE A 128 -18.26 -10.67 -12.29
N ASP A 129 -17.98 -11.04 -13.55
CA ASP A 129 -16.95 -10.38 -14.34
C ASP A 129 -17.26 -8.88 -14.52
N VAL A 130 -18.53 -8.53 -14.72
CA VAL A 130 -18.96 -7.12 -14.84
C VAL A 130 -18.86 -6.40 -13.49
N VAL A 131 -19.54 -6.91 -12.46
CA VAL A 131 -19.64 -6.22 -11.17
C VAL A 131 -18.34 -6.32 -10.39
N GLY A 132 -17.80 -7.54 -10.25
CA GLY A 132 -16.51 -7.81 -9.62
C GLY A 132 -15.38 -7.08 -10.34
N GLY A 133 -15.33 -7.14 -11.67
CA GLY A 133 -14.33 -6.40 -12.45
C GLY A 133 -14.37 -4.89 -12.18
N ALA A 134 -15.56 -4.29 -12.12
CA ALA A 134 -15.71 -2.87 -11.78
C ALA A 134 -15.26 -2.55 -10.35
N LEU A 135 -15.64 -3.38 -9.37
CA LEU A 135 -15.20 -3.23 -7.98
C LEU A 135 -13.68 -3.34 -7.85
N GLY A 136 -13.08 -4.34 -8.50
CA GLY A 136 -11.65 -4.55 -8.56
C GLY A 136 -10.92 -3.35 -9.13
N LEU A 137 -11.38 -2.84 -10.28
CA LEU A 137 -10.79 -1.68 -10.94
C LEU A 137 -10.87 -0.43 -10.06
N ILE A 138 -12.04 -0.13 -9.47
CA ILE A 138 -12.21 1.01 -8.57
C ILE A 138 -11.26 0.90 -7.37
N GLY A 139 -11.18 -0.29 -6.77
CA GLY A 139 -10.28 -0.56 -5.66
C GLY A 139 -8.82 -0.33 -6.05
N ALA A 140 -8.37 -0.95 -7.14
CA ALA A 140 -7.00 -0.85 -7.63
C ALA A 140 -6.61 0.58 -8.03
N VAL A 141 -7.51 1.33 -8.67
CA VAL A 141 -7.32 2.78 -8.94
C VAL A 141 -7.19 3.55 -7.64
N GLY A 142 -8.02 3.27 -6.63
CA GLY A 142 -7.91 3.86 -5.30
C GLY A 142 -6.53 3.63 -4.67
N PHE A 143 -5.99 2.42 -4.81
CA PHE A 143 -4.65 2.08 -4.32
C PHE A 143 -3.54 2.79 -5.10
N LEU A 144 -3.64 2.86 -6.43
CA LEU A 144 -2.69 3.61 -7.26
C LEU A 144 -2.66 5.10 -6.86
N LEU A 145 -3.83 5.72 -6.72
CA LEU A 145 -3.93 7.11 -6.25
C LEU A 145 -3.33 7.26 -4.85
N ALA A 146 -3.55 6.29 -3.96
CA ALA A 146 -2.96 6.28 -2.63
C ALA A 146 -1.43 6.17 -2.66
N SER A 147 -0.87 5.33 -3.53
CA SER A 147 0.57 5.16 -3.74
C SER A 147 1.23 6.44 -4.27
N ILE A 148 0.62 7.09 -5.26
CA ILE A 148 1.08 8.37 -5.81
C ILE A 148 1.06 9.45 -4.72
N ALA A 149 -0.07 9.60 -4.03
CA ALA A 149 -0.25 10.63 -3.01
C ALA A 149 0.63 10.38 -1.77
N THR A 150 0.85 9.12 -1.38
CA THR A 150 1.79 8.75 -0.32
C THR A 150 3.21 9.18 -0.70
N THR A 151 3.64 8.85 -1.92
CA THR A 151 4.96 9.26 -2.43
C THR A 151 5.11 10.77 -2.46
N ALA A 152 4.09 11.50 -2.94
CA ALA A 152 4.09 12.97 -2.97
C ALA A 152 4.14 13.59 -1.57
N ALA A 153 3.36 13.06 -0.62
CA ALA A 153 3.36 13.53 0.77
C ALA A 153 4.73 13.32 1.45
N LEU A 154 5.36 12.16 1.22
CA LEU A 154 6.69 11.87 1.75
C LEU A 154 7.78 12.68 1.02
N ALA A 155 7.66 12.90 -0.29
CA ALA A 155 8.56 13.77 -1.07
C ALA A 155 8.53 15.21 -0.56
N ALA A 156 7.34 15.76 -0.31
CA ALA A 156 7.17 17.11 0.22
C ALA A 156 7.79 17.28 1.62
N ARG A 157 7.76 16.23 2.44
CA ARG A 157 8.29 16.26 3.81
C ARG A 157 9.79 15.96 3.91
N HIS A 158 10.30 15.06 3.07
CA HIS A 158 11.66 14.49 3.21
C HIS A 158 12.59 14.80 2.03
N GLY A 159 12.06 15.38 0.94
CA GLY A 159 12.76 15.65 -0.31
C GLY A 159 12.54 14.56 -1.36
N GLY A 160 12.18 14.95 -2.59
CA GLY A 160 11.81 14.04 -3.68
C GLY A 160 12.89 13.01 -4.02
N ARG A 161 14.16 13.43 -4.09
CA ARG A 161 15.29 12.52 -4.39
C ARG A 161 15.41 11.37 -3.39
N ARG A 162 15.06 11.58 -2.11
CA ARG A 162 15.15 10.54 -1.08
C ARG A 162 14.12 9.43 -1.31
N VAL A 163 12.93 9.78 -1.77
CA VAL A 163 11.81 8.83 -1.92
C VAL A 163 11.67 8.28 -3.34
N ALA A 164 12.43 8.80 -4.31
CA ALA A 164 12.28 8.50 -5.73
C ALA A 164 12.32 6.99 -6.03
N ALA A 165 13.32 6.26 -5.55
CA ALA A 165 13.43 4.82 -5.82
C ALA A 165 12.24 4.02 -5.30
N GLY A 166 11.91 4.16 -4.01
CA GLY A 166 10.79 3.44 -3.39
C GLY A 166 9.43 3.85 -3.97
N GLY A 167 9.25 5.16 -4.21
CA GLY A 167 8.04 5.72 -4.81
C GLY A 167 7.80 5.23 -6.23
N THR A 168 8.83 5.24 -7.09
CA THR A 168 8.72 4.75 -8.47
C THR A 168 8.36 3.27 -8.50
N ILE A 169 9.03 2.44 -7.70
CA ILE A 169 8.73 1.00 -7.62
C ILE A 169 7.28 0.77 -7.16
N LEU A 170 6.86 1.46 -6.09
CA LEU A 170 5.50 1.35 -5.57
C LEU A 170 4.44 1.74 -6.60
N ILE A 171 4.63 2.88 -7.29
CA ILE A 171 3.69 3.37 -8.29
C ILE A 171 3.66 2.44 -9.50
N ALA A 172 4.82 2.02 -10.02
CA ALA A 172 4.89 1.10 -11.16
C ALA A 172 4.19 -0.23 -10.85
N ALA A 173 4.46 -0.82 -9.68
CA ALA A 173 3.78 -2.03 -9.25
C ALA A 173 2.27 -1.80 -9.05
N SER A 174 1.85 -0.62 -8.56
CA SER A 174 0.42 -0.28 -8.45
C SER A 174 -0.27 -0.13 -9.82
N VAL A 175 0.46 0.27 -10.87
CA VAL A 175 -0.06 0.28 -12.24
C VAL A 175 -0.27 -1.15 -12.75
N VAL A 176 0.69 -2.05 -12.51
CA VAL A 176 0.53 -3.48 -12.86
C VAL A 176 -0.65 -4.09 -12.10
N TRP A 177 -0.84 -3.72 -10.82
CA TRP A 177 -1.97 -4.13 -9.98
C TRP A 177 -3.36 -3.75 -10.52
N LEU A 178 -3.46 -2.83 -11.50
CA LEU A 178 -4.73 -2.51 -12.15
C LEU A 178 -5.26 -3.68 -13.00
N GLY A 179 -4.36 -4.46 -13.59
CA GLY A 179 -4.69 -5.60 -14.46
C GLY A 179 -4.34 -6.94 -13.85
N SER A 180 -3.41 -6.98 -12.88
CA SER A 180 -2.98 -8.24 -12.28
C SER A 180 -3.96 -8.75 -11.22
N HIS A 181 -4.21 -10.05 -11.28
CA HIS A 181 -4.78 -10.79 -10.16
C HIS A 181 -3.65 -11.39 -9.33
N ILE A 182 -3.93 -11.85 -8.11
CA ILE A 182 -2.93 -12.45 -7.20
C ILE A 182 -2.28 -13.74 -7.77
N TYR A 183 -2.71 -14.21 -8.95
CA TYR A 183 -2.19 -15.38 -9.62
C TYR A 183 -0.68 -15.28 -9.89
N TRP A 184 -0.01 -16.42 -9.74
CA TRP A 184 1.35 -16.58 -10.24
C TRP A 184 1.40 -16.44 -11.79
N PRO A 185 2.48 -15.89 -12.38
CA PRO A 185 3.61 -15.20 -11.73
C PRO A 185 3.37 -13.71 -11.46
N GLU A 186 2.50 -13.07 -12.24
CA GLU A 186 2.39 -11.61 -12.28
C GLU A 186 1.94 -11.02 -10.94
N GLY A 187 0.92 -11.59 -10.30
CA GLY A 187 0.41 -11.14 -9.02
C GLY A 187 1.45 -11.22 -7.90
N VAL A 188 2.21 -12.32 -7.87
CA VAL A 188 3.27 -12.56 -6.87
C VAL A 188 4.41 -11.56 -7.04
N ILE A 189 4.89 -11.37 -8.28
CA ILE A 189 5.95 -10.38 -8.57
C ILE A 189 5.46 -8.97 -8.22
N THR A 190 4.21 -8.64 -8.55
CA THR A 190 3.61 -7.35 -8.24
C THR A 190 3.54 -7.13 -6.73
N ALA A 191 3.05 -8.10 -5.95
CA ALA A 191 2.97 -8.00 -4.50
C ALA A 191 4.36 -7.82 -3.85
N LEU A 192 5.38 -8.55 -4.33
CA LEU A 192 6.75 -8.37 -3.86
C LEU A 192 7.30 -6.98 -4.21
N ALA A 193 7.01 -6.47 -5.41
CA ALA A 193 7.43 -5.12 -5.82
C ALA A 193 6.73 -4.03 -5.00
N LEU A 194 5.45 -4.19 -4.67
CA LEU A 194 4.73 -3.31 -3.74
C LEU A 194 5.41 -3.29 -2.36
N GLY A 195 5.75 -4.47 -1.83
CA GLY A 195 6.49 -4.58 -0.57
C GLY A 195 7.87 -3.93 -0.61
N LEU A 196 8.62 -4.11 -1.69
CA LEU A 196 9.92 -3.47 -1.89
C LEU A 196 9.79 -1.94 -1.91
N GLY A 197 8.82 -1.40 -2.67
CA GLY A 197 8.56 0.04 -2.73
C GLY A 197 8.24 0.63 -1.35
N ILE A 198 7.32 -0.02 -0.61
CA ILE A 198 6.93 0.37 0.76
C ILE A 198 8.13 0.32 1.71
N GLY A 199 8.93 -0.75 1.67
CA GLY A 199 10.10 -0.92 2.52
C GLY A 199 11.17 0.15 2.26
N LEU A 200 11.46 0.43 0.99
CA LEU A 200 12.41 1.48 0.60
C LEU A 200 11.93 2.87 1.05
N LEU A 201 10.63 3.18 0.92
CA LEU A 201 10.07 4.43 1.44
C LEU A 201 10.21 4.53 2.97
N ASN A 202 10.00 3.45 3.72
CA ASN A 202 10.20 3.45 5.17
C ASN A 202 11.66 3.74 5.54
N VAL A 203 12.61 3.05 4.90
CA VAL A 203 14.05 3.24 5.16
C VAL A 203 14.49 4.67 4.80
N ALA A 204 14.07 5.18 3.65
CA ALA A 204 14.43 6.53 3.18
C ALA A 204 13.88 7.64 4.07
N THR A 205 12.73 7.43 4.71
CA THR A 205 12.09 8.43 5.59
C THR A 205 12.49 8.29 7.05
N SER A 206 13.10 7.17 7.43
CA SER A 206 13.59 6.92 8.80
C SER A 206 15.04 7.36 9.04
N THR A 207 15.82 7.57 7.96
CA THR A 207 17.27 7.89 8.03
C THR A 207 17.58 9.38 7.85
N GLY A 208 16.57 10.26 7.73
CA GLY A 208 16.77 11.67 7.41
C GLY A 208 16.77 12.61 8.63
N THR A 209 17.88 13.33 8.83
CA THR A 209 17.93 14.57 9.62
C THR A 209 16.97 15.58 9.01
N ALA A 210 15.89 15.94 9.71
CA ALA A 210 15.00 17.01 9.26
C ALA A 210 15.74 18.37 9.35
N PRO A 211 15.44 19.35 8.48
CA PRO A 211 15.97 20.70 8.61
C PRO A 211 15.68 21.26 10.01
N ALA A 212 16.60 22.07 10.54
CA ALA A 212 16.37 22.78 11.79
C ALA A 212 15.17 23.73 11.59
N PRO A 213 14.17 23.75 12.49
CA PRO A 213 13.19 24.82 12.50
C PRO A 213 13.93 26.11 12.88
N GLY A 214 14.13 26.99 11.91
CA GLY A 214 14.66 28.33 12.14
C GLY A 214 16.03 28.63 11.58
N ASP A 215 16.38 28.18 10.37
CA ASP A 215 17.42 28.84 9.58
C ASP A 215 16.78 30.08 8.91
N PRO A 216 16.91 31.29 9.47
CA PRO A 216 16.49 32.48 8.76
C PRO A 216 17.57 32.68 7.69
N GLY A 217 17.20 32.51 6.41
CA GLY A 217 18.13 32.70 5.30
C GLY A 217 18.99 33.97 5.44
N PRO A 218 20.17 34.00 4.81
CA PRO A 218 21.19 35.01 5.04
C PRO A 218 20.60 36.42 5.02
N ARG A 219 20.67 37.13 6.15
CA ARG A 219 20.20 38.51 6.25
C ARG A 219 21.00 39.38 5.27
N PRO A 220 20.36 40.29 4.51
CA PRO A 220 21.06 41.25 3.69
C PRO A 220 22.04 42.05 4.55
N SER A 221 23.32 42.04 4.16
CA SER A 221 24.35 42.87 4.76
C SER A 221 23.97 44.34 4.60
N ALA A 222 23.70 45.02 5.71
CA ALA A 222 23.55 46.47 5.72
C ALA A 222 24.87 47.11 5.27
N LEU A 223 24.79 47.96 4.25
CA LEU A 223 25.90 48.79 3.77
C LEU A 223 26.30 49.78 4.88
N PRO A 224 27.61 50.01 5.09
CA PRO A 224 28.08 51.06 5.99
C PRO A 224 27.80 52.45 5.39
N ALA A 225 27.48 53.39 6.29
CA ALA A 225 27.14 54.79 6.02
C ALA A 225 28.31 55.61 5.47
#